data_AF-A0A0D2NQL4-F1
#
_entry.id   AF-A0A0D2NQL4-F1
#
_cell.length_a   1.000
_cell.length_b   1.000
_cell.length_c   1.000
_cell.angle_alpha   90.00
_cell.angle_beta   90.00
_cell.angle_gamma   90.00
#
_symmetry.space_group_name_H-M   'P 1'
#
loop_
_entity.id
_entity.type
_entity.pdbx_description
1 polymer ?
#
loop_
_entity_poly.entity_id
_entity_poly.type
_entity_poly.pdbx_seq_one_letter_code
_entity_poly.pdbx_strand_id
1 'polypeptide(L)'
;MSAPAPKRVCQIIKLKPGAEAEYTRLHAAPWPGVLAALARAHITDYTIHHAAALGLLVAHFTYTGTDFAGDMRRVGEDAETRRWWALTDGLQESFNPAATGSGGDEEWWTTLPEVFRFDGTA
;
A
#
# COMPACT_ATOMS: atom_id res chain seq x y z
N MET A 1 29.84 -1.86 6.60
CA MET A 1 28.79 -2.80 6.14
C MET A 1 27.94 -2.03 5.13
N SER A 2 27.74 -2.54 3.91
CA SER A 2 26.80 -1.91 2.97
C SER A 2 25.40 -1.91 3.56
N ALA A 3 24.66 -0.82 3.40
CA ALA A 3 23.23 -0.80 3.70
C ALA A 3 22.53 -1.89 2.87
N PRO A 4 21.49 -2.55 3.41
CA PRO A 4 20.70 -3.49 2.63
C PRO A 4 20.10 -2.79 1.41
N ALA A 5 20.01 -3.53 0.29
CA ALA A 5 19.39 -3.00 -0.93
C ALA A 5 17.90 -2.69 -0.66
N PRO A 6 17.37 -1.57 -1.19
CA PRO A 6 15.98 -1.21 -0.99
C PRO A 6 15.04 -2.25 -1.61
N LYS A 7 13.97 -2.56 -0.89
CA LYS A 7 12.92 -3.50 -1.31
C LYS A 7 11.85 -2.73 -2.07
N ARG A 8 11.56 -3.12 -3.31
CA ARG A 8 10.39 -2.62 -4.05
C ARG A 8 9.23 -3.57 -3.85
N VAL A 9 8.05 -3.01 -3.70
CA VAL A 9 6.83 -3.75 -3.44
C VAL A 9 5.79 -3.29 -4.44
N CYS A 10 5.20 -4.25 -5.16
CA CYS A 10 4.05 -4.04 -6.00
C CYS A 10 2.88 -4.83 -5.41
N GLN A 11 1.72 -4.20 -5.26
CA GLN A 11 0.52 -4.84 -4.72
C GLN A 11 -0.70 -4.49 -5.55
N ILE A 12 -1.67 -5.39 -5.57
CA ILE A 12 -2.96 -5.17 -6.22
C ILE A 12 -4.11 -5.44 -5.26
N ILE A 13 -5.21 -4.73 -5.49
CA ILE A 13 -6.50 -4.96 -4.86
C ILE A 13 -7.61 -4.54 -5.83
N LYS A 14 -8.82 -5.07 -5.64
CA LYS A 14 -9.97 -4.60 -6.40
C LYS A 14 -10.46 -3.27 -5.82
N LEU A 15 -10.86 -2.36 -6.70
CA LEU A 15 -11.68 -1.22 -6.36
C LEU A 15 -13.15 -1.60 -6.55
N LYS A 16 -14.01 -1.28 -5.59
CA LYS A 16 -15.44 -1.55 -5.72
C LYS A 16 -16.06 -0.69 -6.84
N PRO A 17 -17.00 -1.22 -7.64
CA PRO A 17 -17.69 -0.43 -8.64
C PRO A 17 -18.36 0.81 -8.03
N GLY A 18 -18.12 1.99 -8.61
CA GLY A 18 -18.67 3.27 -8.15
C GLY A 18 -17.85 3.97 -7.06
N ALA A 19 -16.75 3.36 -6.60
CA ALA A 19 -15.87 3.95 -5.58
C ALA A 19 -14.77 4.87 -6.16
N GLU A 20 -14.63 4.96 -7.48
CA GLU A 20 -13.54 5.64 -8.18
C GLU A 20 -13.39 7.10 -7.78
N ALA A 21 -14.50 7.84 -7.79
CA ALA A 21 -14.51 9.27 -7.48
C ALA A 21 -14.11 9.51 -6.02
N GLU A 22 -14.67 8.74 -5.09
CA GLU A 22 -14.39 8.89 -3.67
C GLU A 22 -12.95 8.46 -3.32
N TYR A 23 -12.50 7.34 -3.89
CA TYR A 23 -11.14 6.86 -3.70
C TYR A 23 -10.11 7.91 -4.16
N THR A 24 -10.33 8.49 -5.35
CA THR A 24 -9.48 9.54 -5.91
C THR A 24 -9.53 10.80 -5.06
N ARG A 25 -10.71 11.21 -4.59
CA ARG A 25 -10.89 12.39 -3.73
C ARG A 25 -10.13 12.26 -2.42
N LEU A 26 -10.21 11.10 -1.76
CA LEU A 26 -9.45 10.83 -0.54
C LEU A 26 -7.94 10.92 -0.81
N HIS A 27 -7.45 10.23 -1.85
CA HIS A 27 -6.01 10.14 -2.15
C HIS A 27 -5.41 11.41 -2.78
N ALA A 28 -6.23 12.37 -3.20
CA ALA A 28 -5.76 13.70 -3.61
C ALA A 28 -5.26 14.55 -2.42
N ALA A 29 -5.73 14.25 -1.20
CA ALA A 29 -5.34 14.95 0.03
C ALA A 29 -5.28 13.96 1.20
N PRO A 30 -4.34 12.99 1.18
CA PRO A 30 -4.20 12.03 2.27
C PRO A 30 -3.85 12.74 3.57
N TRP A 31 -4.27 12.16 4.69
CA TRP A 31 -4.07 12.81 5.98
C TRP A 31 -2.57 12.91 6.33
N PRO A 32 -2.10 14.07 6.84
CA PRO A 32 -0.68 14.26 7.12
C PRO A 32 -0.07 13.22 8.06
N GLY A 33 -0.80 12.71 9.06
CA GLY A 33 -0.23 11.70 9.96
C GLY A 33 -0.16 10.31 9.35
N VAL A 34 -1.00 9.98 8.37
CA VAL A 34 -0.84 8.76 7.55
C VAL A 34 0.46 8.84 6.75
N LEU A 35 0.71 9.98 6.08
CA LEU A 35 1.97 10.20 5.37
C LEU A 35 3.17 10.16 6.32
N ALA A 36 3.05 10.73 7.52
CA ALA A 36 4.09 10.68 8.53
C ALA A 36 4.36 9.25 9.03
N ALA A 37 3.31 8.41 9.18
CA ALA A 37 3.46 7.01 9.55
C ALA A 37 4.23 6.22 8.48
N LEU A 38 3.87 6.41 7.20
CA LEU A 38 4.59 5.82 6.06
C LEU A 38 6.06 6.25 6.03
N ALA A 39 6.34 7.54 6.24
CA ALA A 39 7.70 8.06 6.27
C ALA A 39 8.53 7.47 7.42
N ARG A 40 7.96 7.36 8.64
CA ARG A 40 8.61 6.70 9.79
C ARG A 40 8.86 5.19 9.55
N ALA A 41 8.09 4.59 8.65
CA ALA A 41 8.23 3.20 8.22
C ALA A 41 9.12 3.03 6.98
N HIS A 42 9.89 4.07 6.61
CA HIS A 42 10.83 4.03 5.49
C HIS A 42 10.20 3.71 4.13
N ILE A 43 8.92 4.04 3.97
CA ILE A 43 8.19 3.93 2.70
C ILE A 43 8.38 5.21 1.91
N THR A 44 8.85 5.07 0.68
CA THR A 44 9.18 6.15 -0.24
C THR A 44 8.71 5.80 -1.64
N ASP A 45 8.62 6.79 -2.52
CA ASP A 45 8.21 6.59 -3.92
C ASP A 45 6.92 5.77 -4.05
N TYR A 46 5.93 6.09 -3.20
CA TYR A 46 4.68 5.37 -3.10
C TYR A 46 3.65 5.95 -4.09
N THR A 47 3.29 5.18 -5.10
CA THR A 47 2.22 5.47 -6.05
C THR A 47 1.07 4.45 -5.95
N ILE A 48 -0.14 4.89 -6.28
CA ILE A 48 -1.29 4.02 -6.50
C ILE A 48 -1.90 4.39 -7.84
N HIS A 49 -1.95 3.44 -8.77
CA HIS A 49 -2.56 3.59 -10.08
C HIS A 49 -3.92 2.89 -10.12
N HIS A 50 -4.88 3.45 -10.85
CA HIS A 50 -6.17 2.80 -11.08
C HIS A 50 -6.25 2.25 -12.50
N ALA A 51 -6.28 0.92 -12.64
CA ALA A 51 -6.51 0.23 -13.89
C ALA A 51 -8.02 0.01 -14.09
N ALA A 52 -8.73 1.07 -14.50
CA ALA A 52 -10.19 1.10 -14.57
C ALA A 52 -10.80 -0.04 -15.40
N ALA A 53 -10.17 -0.43 -16.51
CA ALA A 53 -10.64 -1.54 -17.35
C ALA A 53 -10.66 -2.90 -16.62
N LEU A 54 -9.89 -3.04 -15.55
CA LEU A 54 -9.79 -4.25 -14.74
C LEU A 54 -10.43 -4.07 -13.35
N GLY A 55 -10.86 -2.86 -12.99
CA GLY A 55 -11.32 -2.54 -11.63
C GLY A 55 -10.26 -2.73 -10.56
N LEU A 56 -8.97 -2.50 -10.88
CA LEU A 56 -7.85 -2.73 -9.96
C LEU A 56 -7.15 -1.45 -9.55
N LEU A 57 -6.74 -1.41 -8.29
CA LEU A 57 -5.69 -0.51 -7.83
C LEU A 57 -4.35 -1.24 -7.85
N VAL A 58 -3.31 -0.56 -8.30
CA VAL A 58 -1.93 -1.05 -8.33
C VAL A 58 -1.07 -0.13 -7.49
N ALA A 59 -0.67 -0.60 -6.32
CA ALA A 59 0.18 0.09 -5.37
C ALA A 59 1.65 -0.26 -5.67
N HIS A 60 2.53 0.72 -5.77
CA HIS A 60 3.97 0.50 -5.88
C HIS A 60 4.71 1.40 -4.92
N PHE A 61 5.64 0.87 -4.13
CA PHE A 61 6.49 1.66 -3.25
C PHE A 61 7.86 1.05 -3.04
N THR A 62 8.80 1.90 -2.62
CA THR A 62 10.16 1.51 -2.22
C THR A 62 10.31 1.59 -0.71
N TYR A 63 10.69 0.48 -0.10
CA TYR A 63 11.08 0.38 1.29
C TYR A 63 12.60 0.47 1.44
N THR A 64 13.07 1.40 2.27
CA THR A 64 14.51 1.70 2.46
C THR A 64 15.03 1.36 3.86
N GLY A 65 14.19 0.80 4.73
CA GLY A 65 14.57 0.41 6.09
C GLY A 65 15.24 -0.96 6.17
N THR A 66 15.41 -1.45 7.40
CA THR A 66 16.11 -2.72 7.69
C THR A 66 15.23 -3.81 8.30
N ASP A 67 14.00 -3.49 8.71
CA ASP A 67 13.02 -4.44 9.29
C ASP A 67 11.62 -4.17 8.72
N PHE A 68 11.38 -4.70 7.52
CA PHE A 68 10.11 -4.48 6.82
C PHE A 68 8.90 -4.94 7.63
N ALA A 69 8.99 -6.12 8.26
CA ALA A 69 7.88 -6.68 9.02
C ALA A 69 7.58 -5.84 10.27
N GLY A 70 8.61 -5.42 11.00
CA GLY A 70 8.45 -4.52 12.15
C GLY A 70 7.92 -3.14 11.77
N ASP A 71 8.35 -2.60 10.62
CA ASP A 71 7.90 -1.30 10.14
C ASP A 71 6.43 -1.34 9.70
N MET A 72 6.01 -2.36 8.95
CA MET A 72 4.61 -2.54 8.55
C MET A 72 3.69 -2.81 9.75
N ARG A 73 4.17 -3.54 10.76
CA ARG A 73 3.43 -3.70 12.03
C ARG A 73 3.18 -2.36 12.71
N ARG A 74 4.19 -1.49 12.81
CA ARG A 74 4.03 -0.14 13.41
C ARG A 74 3.07 0.74 12.62
N VAL A 75 3.02 0.61 11.29
CA VAL A 75 2.00 1.27 10.46
C VAL A 75 0.60 0.75 10.80
N GLY A 76 0.44 -0.57 10.98
CA GLY A 76 -0.86 -1.16 11.36
C GLY A 76 -1.33 -0.86 12.79
N GLU A 77 -0.40 -0.49 13.68
CA GLU A 77 -0.68 -0.05 15.05
C GLU A 77 -0.99 1.46 15.14
N ASP A 78 -0.62 2.25 14.12
CA ASP A 78 -0.81 3.70 14.11
C ASP A 78 -2.31 4.08 14.03
N ALA A 79 -2.76 4.85 15.02
CA ALA A 79 -4.18 5.17 15.17
C ALA A 79 -4.76 5.99 14.02
N GLU A 80 -3.97 6.89 13.41
CA GLU A 80 -4.42 7.70 12.29
C GLU A 80 -4.53 6.86 11.02
N THR A 81 -3.57 5.96 10.81
CA THR A 81 -3.58 4.96 9.74
C THR A 81 -4.79 4.03 9.83
N ARG A 82 -5.10 3.51 11.02
CA ARG A 82 -6.30 2.67 11.20
C ARG A 82 -7.60 3.41 10.90
N ARG A 83 -7.70 4.68 11.28
CA ARG A 83 -8.87 5.53 10.96
C ARG A 83 -8.97 5.81 9.47
N TRP A 84 -7.84 6.00 8.80
CA TRP A 84 -7.77 6.15 7.36
C TRP A 84 -8.23 4.87 6.64
N TRP A 85 -7.73 3.71 7.07
CA TRP A 85 -8.13 2.41 6.53
C TRP A 85 -9.61 2.12 6.70
N ALA A 86 -10.23 2.51 7.81
CA ALA A 86 -11.68 2.37 7.98
C ALA A 86 -12.49 3.08 6.89
N LEU A 87 -11.95 4.14 6.26
CA LEU A 87 -12.56 4.81 5.11
C LEU A 87 -12.21 4.09 3.81
N THR A 88 -10.94 3.78 3.58
CA THR A 88 -10.49 3.26 2.28
C THR A 88 -10.82 1.79 2.06
N ASP A 89 -10.81 0.96 3.11
CA ASP A 89 -11.18 -0.46 3.03
C ASP A 89 -12.63 -0.63 2.59
N GLY A 90 -13.50 0.32 2.96
CA GLY A 90 -14.90 0.36 2.51
C GLY A 90 -15.04 0.50 0.99
N LEU A 91 -14.02 1.04 0.30
CA LEU A 91 -13.98 1.27 -1.14
C LEU A 91 -13.31 0.13 -1.90
N GLN A 92 -12.68 -0.81 -1.20
CA GLN A 92 -11.82 -1.85 -1.76
C GLN A 92 -12.38 -3.25 -1.49
N GLU A 93 -11.92 -4.23 -2.26
CA GLU A 93 -12.21 -5.64 -2.04
C GLU A 93 -10.95 -6.48 -2.26
N SER A 94 -10.57 -7.26 -1.25
CA SER A 94 -9.42 -8.17 -1.34
C SER A 94 -9.67 -9.33 -2.29
N PHE A 95 -8.58 -9.86 -2.88
CA PHE A 95 -8.60 -11.17 -3.53
C PHE A 95 -8.55 -12.32 -2.52
N ASN A 96 -8.14 -12.06 -1.28
CA ASN A 96 -8.17 -13.04 -0.20
C ASN A 96 -9.55 -13.01 0.47
N PRO A 97 -10.37 -14.07 0.34
CA PRO A 97 -11.72 -14.10 0.94
C PRO A 97 -11.70 -14.16 2.47
N ALA A 98 -10.57 -14.48 3.10
CA ALA A 98 -10.42 -14.45 4.55
C ALA A 98 -10.08 -13.05 5.09
N ALA A 99 -9.66 -12.11 4.22
CA ALA A 99 -9.28 -10.78 4.64
C ALA A 99 -10.49 -9.89 4.91
N THR A 100 -10.47 -9.18 6.04
CA THR A 100 -11.58 -8.34 6.52
C THR A 100 -11.28 -6.84 6.46
N GLY A 101 -10.04 -6.46 6.13
CA GLY A 101 -9.57 -5.08 5.99
C GLY A 101 -8.06 -4.98 6.21
N SER A 102 -7.48 -3.79 6.00
CA SER A 102 -6.05 -3.51 6.13
C SER A 102 -5.51 -3.73 7.55
N GLY A 103 -6.37 -3.66 8.56
CA GLY A 103 -6.02 -3.89 9.97
C GLY A 103 -6.31 -5.30 10.50
N GLY A 104 -6.66 -6.25 9.61
CA GLY A 104 -6.90 -7.65 9.96
C GLY A 104 -5.63 -8.50 10.03
N ASP A 105 -5.80 -9.77 10.39
CA ASP A 105 -4.69 -10.74 10.50
C ASP A 105 -4.21 -11.27 9.14
N GLU A 106 -5.08 -11.16 8.13
CA GLU A 106 -4.85 -11.65 6.77
C GLU A 106 -4.41 -10.50 5.84
N GLU A 107 -3.63 -10.83 4.81
CA GLU A 107 -3.19 -9.82 3.82
C GLU A 107 -4.39 -9.22 3.07
N TRP A 108 -4.58 -7.91 3.22
CA TRP A 108 -5.64 -7.17 2.51
C TRP A 108 -5.29 -6.96 1.03
N TRP A 109 -4.07 -6.51 0.76
CA TRP A 109 -3.53 -6.32 -0.59
C TRP A 109 -2.72 -7.54 -1.03
N THR A 110 -2.88 -7.98 -2.28
CA THR A 110 -2.10 -9.08 -2.84
C THR A 110 -0.74 -8.57 -3.34
N THR A 111 0.34 -9.03 -2.74
CA THR A 111 1.70 -8.68 -3.16
C THR A 111 2.10 -9.46 -4.43
N LEU A 112 2.65 -8.76 -5.42
CA LEU A 112 3.12 -9.35 -6.67
C LEU A 112 4.65 -9.55 -6.66
N PRO A 113 5.17 -10.66 -7.22
CA PRO A 113 6.61 -10.89 -7.33
C PRO A 113 7.25 -9.95 -8.35
N GLU A 114 8.38 -9.33 -7.99
CA GLU A 114 9.26 -8.65 -8.94
C GLU A 114 9.98 -9.71 -9.80
N VAL A 115 9.65 -9.80 -11.09
CA VAL A 115 10.24 -10.78 -12.02
C VAL A 115 11.34 -10.20 -12.90
N PHE A 116 11.44 -8.88 -12.98
CA PHE A 116 12.43 -8.17 -13.78
C PHE A 116 12.66 -6.77 -13.21
N ARG A 117 13.91 -6.32 -13.29
CA ARG A 117 14.31 -4.95 -12.97
C ARG A 117 15.50 -4.55 -13.84
N PHE A 118 15.47 -3.33 -14.35
CA PHE A 118 16.60 -2.70 -15.02
C PHE A 118 16.95 -1.39 -14.31
N ASP A 119 18.18 -1.31 -13.79
CA ASP A 119 18.65 -0.15 -13.03
C ASP A 119 19.22 0.98 -13.91
N GLY A 120 19.12 0.86 -15.24
CA GLY A 120 19.58 1.89 -16.16
C GLY A 120 21.04 1.72 -16.63
N THR A 121 21.74 0.68 -16.21
CA THR A 121 23.07 0.30 -16.71
C THR A 121 23.07 -1.13 -17.22
N ALA A 122 23.51 -1.30 -18.47
CA ALA A 122 23.73 -2.59 -19.11
C ALA A 122 25.16 -3.09 -18.89
#